data_AF-A0A1Z5KDX7-F1
#
_entry.id   AF-A0A1Z5KDX7-F1
#
_cell.length_a   1.000
_cell.length_b   1.000
_cell.length_c   1.000
_cell.angle_alpha   90.00
_cell.angle_beta   90.00
_cell.angle_gamma   90.00
#
_symmetry.space_group_name_H-M   'P 1'
#
loop_
_entity.id
_entity.type
_entity.pdbx_description
1 polymer ?
#
loop_
_entity_poly.entity_id
_entity_poly.type
_entity_poly.pdbx_seq_one_letter_code
_entity_poly.pdbx_strand_id
1 'polypeptide(L)'
;MKHFHSIDHHRTTTTSCRLDPTVVNADTLPQLHDMGLSFFATLCGRNRGAFVLQNHTWGCTALPPQFAPESGGGDVVWLPDANAIQTQYQGGNLTAQETVNVLNLMIEAVYQSTPNHEADPFACELGGLAQLQCQTTKPSTTTVRSVTLAGLFTEALWATGGTPLTPKQQHHFYTAQDFHDMHQHGLNTVQIPFPLTAFLNDDNNSQTDDELLDLLSKIRQMADDAQLQAILVLEGNDNDDAVTAAAQFCVQHDMSLMLPSVQSFHAARAVDSTLPLYVPINLSTIQHMKELFPANDSYVFGALSMDHTSTVADIASSTSVDDRMKLFYHESMACLGRSPLEYATCFQGIPVLVSSGFDAAVDNCVLRDTTSKFVDYGQCDRFEETIHSDWWYRHRQSFVARQLFSYEKGLGWSFAAWKLYTDDDNTIGVLDSWAKLLSFRDVAAAGLMPNLRDHMDPLLACLNPPIADFILGDDTLAPTPGPPPDCGNGWWNASIQDCTYWIPPAPTAVPTRAPITAMPTLPCPTCPSCTSTTTFNSSSMDTTVGVAGFLLGVVVMAIYQCVTRSRHRRGGYDEIPTMTV
;
A
#
# COMPACT_ATOMS: atom_id res chain seq x y z
N MET A 1 17.64 -57.90 12.65
CA MET A 1 16.81 -56.99 13.46
C MET A 1 17.69 -55.88 14.01
N LYS A 2 17.69 -54.72 13.34
CA LYS A 2 18.18 -53.45 13.87
C LYS A 2 17.06 -52.46 13.59
N HIS A 3 16.49 -51.89 14.64
CA HIS A 3 15.41 -50.91 14.55
C HIS A 3 15.92 -49.63 13.86
N PHE A 4 15.30 -49.29 12.75
CA PHE A 4 15.29 -47.92 12.24
C PHE A 4 14.22 -47.16 13.03
N HIS A 5 14.64 -46.22 13.88
CA HIS A 5 13.74 -45.18 14.33
C HIS A 5 13.55 -44.22 13.15
N SER A 6 12.35 -44.24 12.57
CA SER A 6 11.84 -43.14 11.76
C SER A 6 11.69 -41.95 12.71
N ILE A 7 12.57 -40.96 12.58
CA ILE A 7 12.30 -39.63 13.10
C ILE A 7 11.38 -39.01 12.06
N ASP A 8 10.08 -39.06 12.33
CA ASP A 8 9.11 -38.22 11.65
C ASP A 8 9.47 -36.76 11.96
N HIS A 9 10.24 -36.13 11.07
CA HIS A 9 10.22 -34.69 10.99
C HIS A 9 8.80 -34.29 10.59
N HIS A 10 8.05 -33.76 11.56
CA HIS A 10 6.94 -32.86 11.26
C HIS A 10 7.43 -31.88 10.19
N ARG A 11 6.93 -32.05 8.97
CA ARG A 11 7.10 -31.09 7.88
C ARG A 11 6.26 -29.88 8.28
N THR A 12 6.78 -29.03 9.16
CA THR A 12 6.28 -27.67 9.37
C THR A 12 6.34 -27.02 8.01
N THR A 13 5.18 -26.86 7.40
CA THR A 13 5.02 -26.27 6.09
C THR A 13 5.32 -24.79 6.19
N THR A 14 6.53 -24.44 5.77
CA THR A 14 7.11 -23.10 5.84
C THR A 14 6.35 -22.17 4.91
N THR A 15 5.84 -21.07 5.47
CA THR A 15 5.43 -19.90 4.69
C THR A 15 6.63 -19.43 3.85
N SER A 16 6.41 -19.10 2.58
CA SER A 16 7.46 -18.64 1.67
C SER A 16 7.03 -17.36 0.95
N CYS A 17 7.99 -16.52 0.58
CA CYS A 17 7.77 -15.31 -0.18
C CYS A 17 8.35 -15.46 -1.58
N ARG A 18 7.54 -15.22 -2.61
CA ARG A 18 7.91 -15.46 -4.01
C ARG A 18 7.36 -14.37 -4.91
N LEU A 19 7.88 -14.24 -6.13
CA LEU A 19 7.22 -13.46 -7.18
C LEU A 19 5.79 -13.95 -7.37
N ASP A 20 4.88 -13.01 -7.55
CA ASP A 20 3.53 -13.32 -7.99
C ASP A 20 3.57 -13.69 -9.48
N PRO A 21 3.31 -14.96 -9.86
CA PRO A 21 3.36 -15.38 -11.26
C PRO A 21 2.24 -14.75 -12.11
N THR A 22 1.22 -14.16 -11.49
CA THR A 22 0.18 -13.40 -12.20
C THR A 22 0.66 -12.00 -12.61
N VAL A 23 1.73 -11.50 -12.01
CA VAL A 23 2.34 -10.18 -12.33
C VAL A 23 3.67 -10.36 -13.05
N VAL A 24 4.59 -11.15 -12.47
CA VAL A 24 5.96 -11.34 -12.98
C VAL A 24 6.13 -12.81 -13.38
N ASN A 25 6.17 -13.04 -14.68
CA ASN A 25 6.39 -14.34 -15.30
C ASN A 25 7.25 -14.19 -16.57
N ALA A 26 7.46 -15.27 -17.31
CA ALA A 26 8.30 -15.25 -18.52
C ALA A 26 7.78 -14.28 -19.60
N ASP A 27 6.47 -14.04 -19.65
CA ASP A 27 5.83 -13.18 -20.66
C ASP A 27 5.79 -11.70 -20.25
N THR A 28 5.75 -11.43 -18.94
CA THR A 28 5.71 -10.05 -18.40
C THR A 28 7.09 -9.52 -18.02
N LEU A 29 8.07 -10.38 -17.73
CA LEU A 29 9.45 -9.95 -17.45
C LEU A 29 10.05 -9.03 -18.54
N PRO A 30 9.85 -9.27 -19.85
CA PRO A 30 10.33 -8.36 -20.89
C PRO A 30 9.69 -6.96 -20.86
N GLN A 31 8.56 -6.80 -20.17
CA GLN A 31 7.82 -5.54 -20.03
C GLN A 31 8.26 -4.74 -18.80
N LEU A 32 9.14 -5.30 -17.98
CA LEU A 32 9.74 -4.61 -16.84
C LEU A 32 10.69 -3.52 -17.36
N HIS A 33 10.40 -2.26 -17.06
CA HIS A 33 11.18 -1.12 -17.54
C HIS A 33 12.60 -1.10 -16.97
N ASP A 34 12.74 -1.42 -15.68
CA ASP A 34 14.02 -1.47 -15.00
C ASP A 34 13.98 -2.51 -13.88
N MET A 35 14.69 -3.63 -14.09
CA MET A 35 14.82 -4.70 -13.10
C MET A 35 15.54 -4.24 -11.84
N GLY A 36 16.51 -3.34 -11.96
CA GLY A 36 17.24 -2.81 -10.82
C GLY A 36 16.35 -1.97 -9.89
N LEU A 37 15.64 -1.01 -10.46
CA LEU A 37 14.75 -0.13 -9.70
C LEU A 37 13.52 -0.87 -9.18
N SER A 38 12.87 -1.70 -10.00
CA SER A 38 11.60 -2.33 -9.63
C SER A 38 11.79 -3.45 -8.59
N PHE A 39 12.89 -4.21 -8.70
CA PHE A 39 13.14 -5.36 -7.85
C PHE A 39 14.17 -5.07 -6.76
N PHE A 40 15.42 -4.72 -7.12
CA PHE A 40 16.50 -4.63 -6.13
C PHE A 40 16.31 -3.45 -5.16
N ALA A 41 15.87 -2.28 -5.64
CA ALA A 41 15.62 -1.14 -4.74
C ALA A 41 14.52 -1.45 -3.72
N THR A 42 13.47 -2.14 -4.14
CA THR A 42 12.32 -2.48 -3.29
C THR A 42 12.67 -3.55 -2.26
N LEU A 43 13.39 -4.60 -2.67
CA LEU A 43 13.94 -5.65 -1.80
C LEU A 43 14.77 -5.06 -0.65
N CYS A 44 15.38 -3.92 -0.95
CA CYS A 44 16.31 -3.19 -0.12
C CYS A 44 15.70 -2.15 0.79
N GLY A 45 14.64 -1.46 0.33
CA GLY A 45 13.91 -0.49 1.14
C GLY A 45 13.40 -1.12 2.43
N ARG A 46 12.83 -2.32 2.36
CA ARG A 46 12.32 -3.05 3.53
C ARG A 46 13.41 -3.44 4.53
N ASN A 47 14.57 -3.86 4.01
CA ASN A 47 15.72 -4.28 4.80
C ASN A 47 16.68 -3.12 5.14
N ARG A 48 16.23 -1.86 5.00
CA ARG A 48 17.01 -0.66 5.37
C ARG A 48 18.40 -0.62 4.74
N GLY A 49 18.51 -1.08 3.49
CA GLY A 49 19.74 -1.03 2.71
C GLY A 49 20.69 -2.22 2.88
N ALA A 50 20.33 -3.25 3.67
CA ALA A 50 21.13 -4.47 3.74
C ALA A 50 20.33 -5.70 4.20
N PHE A 51 20.62 -6.88 3.64
CA PHE A 51 20.02 -8.16 4.07
C PHE A 51 21.10 -9.14 4.57
N VAL A 52 20.70 -10.18 5.31
CA VAL A 52 21.65 -11.16 5.88
C VAL A 52 21.52 -12.50 5.18
N LEU A 53 22.55 -12.91 4.44
CA LEU A 53 22.56 -14.21 3.78
C LEU A 53 23.81 -14.99 4.19
N GLN A 54 23.64 -16.26 4.58
CA GLN A 54 24.75 -17.14 4.99
C GLN A 54 25.65 -16.50 6.07
N ASN A 55 25.06 -15.90 7.10
CA ASN A 55 25.76 -15.18 8.18
C ASN A 55 26.60 -13.96 7.72
N HIS A 56 26.36 -13.43 6.52
CA HIS A 56 26.99 -12.21 6.01
C HIS A 56 25.94 -11.15 5.73
N THR A 57 26.26 -9.90 6.06
CA THR A 57 25.45 -8.74 5.68
C THR A 57 25.84 -8.30 4.27
N TRP A 58 24.87 -8.25 3.37
CA TRP A 58 25.02 -7.79 2.00
C TRP A 58 24.36 -6.45 1.82
N GLY A 59 25.07 -5.52 1.20
CA GLY A 59 24.52 -4.23 0.84
C GLY A 59 23.59 -4.36 -0.35
N CYS A 60 22.67 -3.42 -0.46
CA CYS A 60 21.66 -3.39 -1.51
C CYS A 60 22.15 -3.12 -2.93
N THR A 61 23.43 -2.80 -3.07
CA THR A 61 24.12 -2.63 -4.35
C THR A 61 25.04 -3.80 -4.68
N ALA A 62 25.11 -4.81 -3.81
CA ALA A 62 26.05 -5.93 -3.93
C ALA A 62 25.45 -7.21 -3.32
N LEU A 63 24.90 -8.05 -4.17
CA LEU A 63 24.55 -9.44 -3.87
C LEU A 63 25.83 -10.29 -3.72
N PRO A 64 25.76 -11.43 -3.03
CA PRO A 64 26.84 -12.41 -3.06
C PRO A 64 27.21 -12.76 -4.49
N PRO A 65 28.49 -12.61 -4.89
CA PRO A 65 28.91 -12.92 -6.26
C PRO A 65 28.52 -14.35 -6.63
N GLN A 66 28.80 -15.31 -5.73
CA GLN A 66 28.40 -16.71 -5.90
C GLN A 66 27.04 -16.96 -5.27
N PHE A 67 25.97 -16.50 -5.91
CA PHE A 67 24.62 -16.96 -5.59
C PHE A 67 24.33 -18.21 -6.42
N ALA A 68 24.62 -19.37 -5.86
CA ALA A 68 24.25 -20.66 -6.44
C ALA A 68 22.95 -21.12 -5.78
N PRO A 69 21.79 -20.92 -6.40
CA PRO A 69 20.59 -21.53 -5.88
C PRO A 69 20.72 -23.06 -6.02
N GLU A 70 20.60 -23.78 -4.91
CA GLU A 70 20.24 -25.20 -4.97
C GLU A 70 18.81 -25.26 -5.51
N SER A 71 18.65 -25.28 -6.84
CA SER A 71 17.37 -25.52 -7.48
C SER A 71 16.91 -26.91 -7.06
N GLY A 72 15.82 -26.99 -6.30
CA GLY A 72 15.17 -28.24 -5.95
C GLY A 72 14.68 -28.97 -7.21
N GLY A 73 15.54 -29.81 -7.79
CA GLY A 73 15.26 -30.73 -8.89
C GLY A 73 15.28 -30.10 -10.28
N GLY A 74 16.40 -30.26 -11.01
CA GLY A 74 16.42 -30.08 -12.46
C GLY A 74 17.73 -29.52 -13.00
N ASP A 75 17.88 -28.20 -12.99
CA ASP A 75 19.03 -27.50 -13.55
C ASP A 75 19.49 -26.39 -12.61
N VAL A 76 20.70 -26.54 -12.08
CA VAL A 76 21.35 -25.50 -11.27
C VAL A 76 21.70 -24.36 -12.22
N VAL A 77 20.94 -23.28 -12.19
CA VAL A 77 21.33 -22.01 -12.84
C VAL A 77 22.47 -21.42 -12.02
N TRP A 78 23.70 -21.74 -12.41
CA TRP A 78 24.88 -21.21 -11.76
C TRP A 78 25.13 -19.79 -12.24
N LEU A 79 24.92 -18.82 -11.35
CA LEU A 79 25.28 -17.42 -11.60
C LEU A 79 26.64 -17.12 -10.96
N PRO A 80 27.71 -16.91 -11.77
CA PRO A 80 29.03 -16.52 -11.25
C PRO A 80 29.01 -15.18 -10.51
N ASP A 81 28.06 -14.32 -10.90
CA ASP A 81 27.82 -13.01 -10.31
C ASP A 81 26.32 -12.69 -10.33
N ALA A 82 25.69 -12.75 -9.17
CA ALA A 82 24.28 -12.42 -9.01
C ALA A 82 23.99 -10.92 -9.30
N ASN A 83 25.00 -10.05 -9.20
CA ASN A 83 24.87 -8.64 -9.57
C ASN A 83 24.77 -8.44 -11.08
N ALA A 84 25.13 -9.45 -11.87
CA ALA A 84 25.10 -9.39 -13.33
C ALA A 84 23.77 -9.88 -13.92
N ILE A 85 22.75 -10.26 -13.13
CA ILE A 85 21.50 -10.87 -13.64
C ILE A 85 20.87 -10.06 -14.77
N GLN A 86 20.75 -8.74 -14.59
CA GLN A 86 20.19 -7.86 -15.62
C GLN A 86 21.02 -7.94 -16.91
N THR A 87 22.35 -7.85 -16.81
CA THR A 87 23.26 -7.94 -17.95
C THR A 87 23.27 -9.33 -18.58
N GLN A 88 23.15 -10.41 -17.79
CA GLN A 88 23.09 -11.79 -18.29
C GLN A 88 21.78 -12.04 -19.05
N TYR A 89 20.65 -11.52 -18.56
CA TYR A 89 19.37 -11.57 -19.26
C TYR A 89 19.40 -10.74 -20.56
N GLN A 90 19.85 -9.48 -20.50
CA GLN A 90 19.98 -8.60 -21.67
C GLN A 90 20.96 -9.16 -22.71
N GLY A 91 22.01 -9.85 -22.27
CA GLY A 91 22.98 -10.55 -23.12
C GLY A 91 22.49 -11.88 -23.70
N GLY A 92 21.29 -12.33 -23.35
CA GLY A 92 20.72 -13.61 -23.81
C GLY A 92 21.32 -14.86 -23.17
N ASN A 93 22.11 -14.71 -22.11
CA ASN A 93 22.71 -15.82 -21.37
C ASN A 93 21.74 -16.45 -20.35
N LEU A 94 20.66 -15.74 -20.00
CA LEU A 94 19.52 -16.26 -19.25
C LEU A 94 18.24 -16.08 -20.06
N THR A 95 17.39 -17.10 -20.06
CA THR A 95 16.00 -16.96 -20.50
C THR A 95 15.18 -16.17 -19.49
N ALA A 96 14.00 -15.69 -19.90
CA ALA A 96 13.08 -15.01 -18.99
C ALA A 96 12.65 -15.91 -17.83
N GLN A 97 12.39 -17.20 -18.09
CA GLN A 97 12.00 -18.15 -17.06
C GLN A 97 13.14 -18.44 -16.06
N GLU A 98 14.38 -18.61 -16.53
CA GLU A 98 15.55 -18.77 -15.65
C GLU A 98 15.75 -17.53 -14.78
N THR A 99 15.55 -16.34 -15.35
CA THR A 99 15.63 -15.08 -14.60
C THR A 99 14.57 -15.01 -13.51
N VAL A 100 13.31 -15.32 -13.82
CA VAL A 100 12.22 -15.41 -12.81
C VAL A 100 12.54 -16.40 -11.70
N ASN A 101 13.11 -17.57 -12.05
CA ASN A 101 13.50 -18.57 -11.05
C ASN A 101 14.57 -18.03 -10.09
N VAL A 102 15.59 -17.35 -10.62
CA VAL A 102 16.64 -16.74 -9.80
C VAL A 102 16.08 -15.64 -8.89
N LEU A 103 15.24 -14.76 -9.42
CA LEU A 103 14.62 -13.68 -8.65
C LEU A 103 13.75 -14.24 -7.51
N ASN A 104 12.98 -15.31 -7.74
CA ASN A 104 12.23 -16.01 -6.70
C ASN A 104 13.11 -16.47 -5.54
N LEU A 105 14.28 -17.04 -5.85
CA LEU A 105 15.22 -17.54 -4.85
C LEU A 105 15.83 -16.40 -4.02
N MET A 106 16.03 -15.22 -4.63
CA MET A 106 16.49 -14.04 -3.92
C MET A 106 15.45 -13.48 -2.97
N ILE A 107 14.19 -13.37 -3.40
CA ILE A 107 13.09 -12.92 -2.54
C ILE A 107 12.98 -13.83 -1.33
N GLU A 108 12.96 -15.14 -1.56
CA GLU A 108 12.86 -16.12 -0.47
C GLU A 108 14.04 -15.98 0.49
N ALA A 109 15.26 -15.87 -0.02
CA ALA A 109 16.45 -15.70 0.80
C ALA A 109 16.39 -14.44 1.67
N VAL A 110 15.92 -13.31 1.12
CA VAL A 110 15.77 -12.05 1.85
C VAL A 110 14.64 -12.12 2.88
N TYR A 111 13.50 -12.68 2.50
CA TYR A 111 12.38 -12.89 3.42
C TYR A 111 12.79 -13.73 4.63
N GLN A 112 13.48 -14.86 4.41
CA GLN A 112 13.99 -15.72 5.47
C GLN A 112 15.07 -15.04 6.33
N SER A 113 15.80 -14.06 5.78
CA SER A 113 16.77 -13.28 6.54
C SER A 113 16.16 -12.20 7.43
N THR A 114 14.91 -11.82 7.17
CA THR A 114 14.23 -10.74 7.88
C THR A 114 13.90 -11.22 9.31
N PRO A 115 14.41 -10.56 10.36
CA PRO A 115 14.12 -10.95 11.73
C PRO A 115 12.62 -10.86 12.03
N ASN A 116 12.05 -11.93 12.60
CA ASN A 116 10.64 -12.02 12.95
C ASN A 116 9.70 -11.72 11.75
N HIS A 117 10.04 -12.18 10.53
CA HIS A 117 9.21 -11.97 9.34
C HIS A 117 7.76 -12.43 9.52
N GLU A 118 7.51 -13.45 10.36
CA GLU A 118 6.15 -13.94 10.70
C GLU A 118 5.31 -12.96 11.53
N ALA A 119 5.96 -11.97 12.16
CA ALA A 119 5.31 -10.93 12.95
C ALA A 119 5.19 -9.60 12.17
N ASP A 120 5.76 -9.47 10.98
CA ASP A 120 5.74 -8.23 10.20
C ASP A 120 4.79 -8.37 8.99
N PRO A 121 3.64 -7.65 8.97
CA PRO A 121 2.67 -7.70 7.87
C PRO A 121 3.22 -7.34 6.50
N PHE A 122 4.40 -6.73 6.43
CA PHE A 122 5.03 -6.28 5.19
C PHE A 122 6.37 -6.99 4.93
N ALA A 123 6.66 -8.10 5.61
CA ALA A 123 7.93 -8.81 5.44
C ALA A 123 8.13 -9.33 4.00
N CYS A 124 7.05 -9.69 3.31
CA CYS A 124 7.08 -10.17 1.92
C CYS A 124 6.83 -9.05 0.89
N GLU A 125 6.86 -7.78 1.30
CA GLU A 125 6.52 -6.68 0.41
C GLU A 125 7.65 -6.38 -0.59
N LEU A 126 7.30 -6.34 -1.88
CA LEU A 126 8.22 -6.03 -2.98
C LEU A 126 7.55 -5.14 -4.06
N GLY A 127 6.90 -4.05 -3.64
CA GLY A 127 6.23 -3.13 -4.55
C GLY A 127 5.06 -3.82 -5.28
N GLY A 128 4.37 -4.73 -4.60
CA GLY A 128 3.30 -5.57 -5.16
C GLY A 128 3.77 -6.73 -6.05
N LEU A 129 5.07 -6.87 -6.34
CA LEU A 129 5.62 -7.91 -7.22
C LEU A 129 5.71 -9.29 -6.56
N ALA A 130 5.78 -9.33 -5.23
CA ALA A 130 5.87 -10.55 -4.46
C ALA A 130 4.53 -10.92 -3.82
N GLN A 131 4.40 -12.19 -3.47
CA GLN A 131 3.25 -12.79 -2.80
C GLN A 131 3.72 -13.70 -1.68
N LEU A 132 2.96 -13.71 -0.60
CA LEU A 132 3.12 -14.61 0.53
C LEU A 132 2.38 -15.92 0.24
N GLN A 133 3.11 -17.03 0.19
CA GLN A 133 2.57 -18.38 0.02
C GLN A 133 2.54 -19.12 1.35
N CYS A 134 1.35 -19.54 1.77
CA CYS A 134 1.10 -20.30 2.99
C CYS A 134 0.10 -21.44 2.74
N GLN A 135 -0.01 -22.36 3.71
CA GLN A 135 -0.99 -23.46 3.61
C GLN A 135 -2.44 -23.01 3.68
N THR A 136 -2.69 -21.91 4.40
CA THR A 136 -4.01 -21.31 4.49
C THR A 136 -4.33 -20.73 3.12
N THR A 137 -5.05 -21.49 2.32
CA THR A 137 -5.54 -20.99 1.04
C THR A 137 -6.64 -19.98 1.33
N LYS A 138 -6.63 -18.86 0.62
CA LYS A 138 -7.79 -17.96 0.53
C LYS A 138 -9.01 -18.86 0.30
N PRO A 139 -10.08 -18.76 1.11
CA PRO A 139 -11.27 -19.56 0.87
C PRO A 139 -11.68 -19.37 -0.59
N SER A 140 -12.18 -20.43 -1.24
CA SER A 140 -12.63 -20.41 -2.64
C SER A 140 -13.92 -19.61 -2.80
N THR A 141 -13.99 -18.43 -2.18
CA THR A 141 -15.06 -17.45 -2.29
C THR A 141 -14.74 -16.50 -3.42
N THR A 142 -15.80 -16.07 -4.11
CA THR A 142 -15.73 -14.97 -5.08
C THR A 142 -15.17 -13.73 -4.38
N THR A 143 -14.20 -13.05 -5.01
CA THR A 143 -13.68 -11.78 -4.50
C THR A 143 -14.83 -10.77 -4.35
N VAL A 144 -14.94 -10.15 -3.18
CA VAL A 144 -15.94 -9.11 -2.91
C VAL A 144 -15.57 -7.86 -3.69
N ARG A 145 -16.48 -7.40 -4.56
CA ARG A 145 -16.34 -6.18 -5.35
C ARG A 145 -17.55 -5.32 -5.06
N SER A 146 -17.35 -4.41 -4.11
CA SER A 146 -18.43 -3.68 -3.48
C SER A 146 -18.39 -2.19 -3.79
N VAL A 147 -19.56 -1.56 -3.69
CA VAL A 147 -19.70 -0.11 -3.55
C VAL A 147 -20.50 0.20 -2.31
N THR A 148 -20.22 1.35 -1.71
CA THR A 148 -20.98 1.83 -0.56
C THR A 148 -22.18 2.69 -1.02
N LEU A 149 -23.35 2.49 -0.40
CA LEU A 149 -24.53 3.34 -0.57
C LEU A 149 -24.48 4.56 0.37
N ALA A 150 -23.41 5.37 0.27
CA ALA A 150 -23.16 6.48 1.18
C ALA A 150 -24.28 7.54 1.17
N GLY A 151 -24.63 8.07 2.34
CA GLY A 151 -25.60 9.15 2.49
C GLY A 151 -27.07 8.73 2.42
N LEU A 152 -27.36 7.43 2.23
CA LEU A 152 -28.73 6.93 2.15
C LEU A 152 -29.40 6.92 3.53
N PHE A 153 -28.83 6.20 4.50
CA PHE A 153 -29.40 6.08 5.86
C PHE A 153 -28.60 6.84 6.92
N THR A 154 -27.29 6.90 6.75
CA THR A 154 -26.35 7.61 7.62
C THR A 154 -25.86 8.89 6.95
N GLU A 155 -25.35 9.82 7.76
CA GLU A 155 -24.97 11.14 7.29
C GLU A 155 -23.64 11.11 6.53
N ALA A 156 -23.70 11.26 5.21
CA ALA A 156 -22.53 11.50 4.36
C ALA A 156 -22.76 12.78 3.54
N LEU A 157 -22.62 13.95 4.18
CA LEU A 157 -22.95 15.24 3.56
C LEU A 157 -22.23 15.49 2.24
N TRP A 158 -21.02 14.98 2.09
CA TRP A 158 -20.25 15.08 0.85
C TRP A 158 -20.91 14.32 -0.32
N ALA A 159 -21.64 13.23 -0.05
CA ALA A 159 -22.36 12.44 -1.05
C ALA A 159 -23.74 13.03 -1.38
N THR A 160 -24.32 13.82 -0.46
CA THR A 160 -25.69 14.31 -0.55
C THR A 160 -25.80 15.80 -0.88
N GLY A 161 -24.68 16.47 -1.19
CA GLY A 161 -24.66 17.89 -1.55
C GLY A 161 -24.69 18.86 -0.38
N GLY A 162 -24.19 18.44 0.78
CA GLY A 162 -24.01 19.27 1.97
C GLY A 162 -25.15 19.20 2.98
N THR A 163 -26.23 18.46 2.70
CA THR A 163 -27.37 18.30 3.63
C THR A 163 -27.85 16.86 3.71
N PRO A 164 -28.30 16.36 4.88
CA PRO A 164 -28.90 15.04 4.98
C PRO A 164 -30.15 14.91 4.09
N LEU A 165 -30.39 13.70 3.57
CA LEU A 165 -31.59 13.44 2.76
C LEU A 165 -32.84 13.44 3.62
N THR A 166 -33.91 14.06 3.13
CA THR A 166 -35.25 13.86 3.70
C THR A 166 -35.76 12.45 3.41
N PRO A 167 -36.73 11.91 4.18
CA PRO A 167 -37.28 10.56 3.94
C PRO A 167 -37.77 10.35 2.50
N LYS A 168 -38.42 11.37 1.92
CA LYS A 168 -38.86 11.33 0.52
C LYS A 168 -37.67 11.20 -0.44
N GLN A 169 -36.56 11.87 -0.18
CA GLN A 169 -35.36 11.79 -1.02
C GLN A 169 -34.66 10.44 -0.86
N GLN A 170 -34.58 9.89 0.35
CA GLN A 170 -34.03 8.56 0.60
C GLN A 170 -34.73 7.49 -0.25
N HIS A 171 -36.08 7.52 -0.32
CA HIS A 171 -36.87 6.61 -1.14
C HIS A 171 -36.62 6.70 -2.66
N HIS A 172 -36.05 7.80 -3.15
CA HIS A 172 -35.81 8.02 -4.58
C HIS A 172 -34.32 8.08 -4.94
N PHE A 173 -33.42 8.06 -3.94
CA PHE A 173 -31.99 8.20 -4.19
C PHE A 173 -31.46 7.00 -4.97
N TYR A 174 -31.75 5.78 -4.52
CA TYR A 174 -31.40 4.54 -5.22
C TYR A 174 -32.63 3.87 -5.80
N THR A 175 -32.51 3.41 -7.04
CA THR A 175 -33.55 2.74 -7.81
C THR A 175 -33.08 1.34 -8.22
N ALA A 176 -34.01 0.47 -8.64
CA ALA A 176 -33.65 -0.87 -9.12
C ALA A 176 -32.65 -0.85 -10.30
N GLN A 177 -32.69 0.21 -11.13
CA GLN A 177 -31.74 0.37 -12.23
C GLN A 177 -30.31 0.55 -11.73
N ASP A 178 -30.11 1.27 -10.62
CA ASP A 178 -28.77 1.46 -10.03
C ASP A 178 -28.12 0.13 -9.68
N PHE A 179 -28.87 -0.79 -9.05
CA PHE A 179 -28.36 -2.12 -8.69
C PHE A 179 -28.06 -2.97 -9.93
N HIS A 180 -28.90 -2.87 -10.97
CA HIS A 180 -28.61 -3.53 -12.23
C HIS A 180 -27.33 -3.00 -12.88
N ASP A 181 -27.13 -1.69 -12.89
CA ASP A 181 -25.94 -1.04 -13.44
C ASP A 181 -24.68 -1.44 -12.64
N MET A 182 -24.76 -1.50 -11.30
CA MET A 182 -23.67 -2.01 -10.46
C MET A 182 -23.23 -3.41 -10.90
N HIS A 183 -24.18 -4.33 -11.09
CA HIS A 183 -23.90 -5.69 -11.56
C HIS A 183 -23.32 -5.70 -12.99
N GLN A 184 -23.82 -4.84 -13.87
CA GLN A 184 -23.27 -4.68 -15.22
C GLN A 184 -21.81 -4.22 -15.22
N HIS A 185 -21.41 -3.37 -14.27
CA HIS A 185 -20.03 -2.95 -14.08
C HIS A 185 -19.13 -4.03 -13.44
N GLY A 186 -19.67 -5.19 -13.07
CA GLY A 186 -18.90 -6.31 -12.51
C GLY A 186 -18.78 -6.29 -10.99
N LEU A 187 -19.57 -5.46 -10.31
CA LEU A 187 -19.76 -5.50 -8.86
C LEU A 187 -20.65 -6.70 -8.48
N ASN A 188 -20.45 -7.23 -7.29
CA ASN A 188 -21.21 -8.38 -6.78
C ASN A 188 -21.74 -8.18 -5.35
N THR A 189 -21.43 -7.04 -4.73
CA THR A 189 -21.82 -6.72 -3.36
C THR A 189 -22.15 -5.24 -3.23
N VAL A 190 -23.03 -4.89 -2.28
CA VAL A 190 -23.23 -3.52 -1.81
C VAL A 190 -23.00 -3.45 -0.30
N GLN A 191 -22.36 -2.38 0.15
CA GLN A 191 -22.32 -2.00 1.55
C GLN A 191 -23.40 -0.97 1.83
N ILE A 192 -24.18 -1.22 2.89
CA ILE A 192 -25.31 -0.38 3.29
C ILE A 192 -25.02 0.15 4.69
N PRO A 193 -24.41 1.34 4.82
CA PRO A 193 -24.28 2.00 6.11
C PRO A 193 -25.67 2.30 6.69
N PHE A 194 -25.85 1.98 7.96
CA PHE A 194 -27.14 2.06 8.64
C PHE A 194 -26.97 2.45 10.11
N PRO A 195 -27.77 3.40 10.62
CA PRO A 195 -27.62 3.88 11.98
C PRO A 195 -28.05 2.80 12.98
N LEU A 196 -27.15 2.44 13.89
CA LEU A 196 -27.41 1.41 14.92
C LEU A 196 -28.60 1.79 15.80
N THR A 197 -28.85 3.09 15.98
CA THR A 197 -29.98 3.60 16.78
C THR A 197 -31.34 3.22 16.23
N ALA A 198 -31.48 2.95 14.92
CA ALA A 198 -32.75 2.52 14.33
C ALA A 198 -33.15 1.09 14.73
N PHE A 199 -32.25 0.33 15.36
CA PHE A 199 -32.56 -0.98 15.95
C PHE A 199 -32.91 -0.90 17.44
N LEU A 200 -32.89 0.29 18.04
CA LEU A 200 -33.30 0.49 19.42
C LEU A 200 -34.81 0.69 19.46
N ASN A 201 -35.51 -0.13 20.25
CA ASN A 201 -36.92 0.11 20.58
C ASN A 201 -37.01 1.29 21.57
N ASP A 202 -36.92 2.53 21.07
CA ASP A 202 -37.32 3.72 21.82
C ASP A 202 -38.76 4.10 21.43
N ASP A 203 -39.67 3.99 22.40
CA ASP A 203 -41.10 4.28 22.23
C ASP A 203 -41.37 5.68 21.64
N ASN A 204 -40.41 6.62 21.73
CA ASN A 204 -40.55 7.98 21.23
C ASN A 204 -40.23 8.16 19.73
N ASN A 205 -39.51 7.22 19.09
CA ASN A 205 -39.08 7.33 17.68
C ASN A 205 -39.49 6.14 16.78
N SER A 206 -40.12 5.11 17.36
CA SER A 206 -40.53 3.86 16.70
C SER A 206 -41.07 3.98 15.27
N GLN A 207 -41.92 4.97 14.97
CA GLN A 207 -42.49 5.11 13.62
C GLN A 207 -41.44 5.49 12.56
N THR A 208 -40.45 6.31 12.91
CA THR A 208 -39.39 6.70 11.97
C THR A 208 -38.42 5.54 11.75
N ASP A 209 -38.14 4.79 12.81
CA ASP A 209 -37.25 3.62 12.76
C ASP A 209 -37.88 2.47 11.95
N ASP A 210 -39.19 2.23 12.11
CA ASP A 210 -39.94 1.26 11.30
C ASP A 210 -39.92 1.62 9.79
N GLU A 211 -40.07 2.91 9.45
CA GLU A 211 -39.99 3.39 8.06
C GLU A 211 -38.59 3.17 7.46
N LEU A 212 -37.52 3.36 8.25
CA LEU A 212 -36.15 3.11 7.82
C LEU A 212 -35.87 1.62 7.59
N LEU A 213 -36.38 0.75 8.47
CA LEU A 213 -36.24 -0.72 8.33
C LEU A 213 -37.03 -1.25 7.12
N ASP A 214 -38.20 -0.69 6.82
CA ASP A 214 -38.96 -1.00 5.60
C ASP A 214 -38.19 -0.57 4.34
N LEU A 215 -37.57 0.62 4.35
CA LEU A 215 -36.72 1.06 3.25
C LEU A 215 -35.46 0.18 3.11
N LEU A 216 -34.82 -0.21 4.21
CA LEU A 216 -33.69 -1.14 4.18
C LEU A 216 -34.07 -2.48 3.55
N SER A 217 -35.24 -3.01 3.90
CA SER A 217 -35.79 -4.25 3.32
C SER A 217 -36.02 -4.11 1.80
N LYS A 218 -36.52 -2.96 1.34
CA LYS A 218 -36.68 -2.67 -0.09
C LYS A 218 -35.34 -2.57 -0.83
N ILE A 219 -34.35 -1.90 -0.23
CA ILE A 219 -32.99 -1.80 -0.77
C ILE A 219 -32.36 -3.19 -0.90
N ARG A 220 -32.52 -4.03 0.13
CA ARG A 220 -32.07 -5.42 0.11
C ARG A 220 -32.71 -6.22 -1.02
N GLN A 221 -34.02 -6.07 -1.23
CA GLN A 221 -34.74 -6.73 -2.33
C GLN A 221 -34.22 -6.28 -3.70
N MET A 222 -33.96 -4.98 -3.89
CA MET A 222 -33.40 -4.49 -5.17
C MET A 222 -32.00 -5.06 -5.43
N ALA A 223 -31.18 -5.24 -4.39
CA ALA A 223 -29.89 -5.92 -4.51
C ALA A 223 -30.05 -7.40 -4.91
N ASP A 224 -31.01 -8.13 -4.32
CA ASP A 224 -31.32 -9.53 -4.69
C ASP A 224 -31.75 -9.65 -6.15
N ASP A 225 -32.68 -8.80 -6.58
CA ASP A 225 -33.21 -8.81 -7.94
C ASP A 225 -32.10 -8.56 -8.99
N ALA A 226 -31.07 -7.80 -8.61
CA ALA A 226 -29.88 -7.54 -9.41
C ALA A 226 -28.73 -8.55 -9.22
N GLN A 227 -28.92 -9.59 -8.40
CA GLN A 227 -27.90 -10.61 -8.07
C GLN A 227 -26.66 -10.04 -7.34
N LEU A 228 -26.89 -9.09 -6.43
CA LEU A 228 -25.87 -8.51 -5.57
C LEU A 228 -26.06 -9.01 -4.13
N GLN A 229 -24.96 -9.36 -3.48
CA GLN A 229 -24.93 -9.60 -2.03
C GLN A 229 -24.99 -8.27 -1.27
N ALA A 230 -25.42 -8.30 0.00
CA ALA A 230 -25.47 -7.11 0.83
C ALA A 230 -24.73 -7.30 2.16
N ILE A 231 -23.95 -6.29 2.53
CA ILE A 231 -23.32 -6.15 3.85
C ILE A 231 -23.97 -4.97 4.54
N LEU A 232 -24.67 -5.20 5.66
CA LEU A 232 -25.17 -4.14 6.53
C LEU A 232 -23.98 -3.60 7.34
N VAL A 233 -23.70 -2.31 7.25
CA VAL A 233 -22.62 -1.66 8.00
C VAL A 233 -23.23 -0.86 9.14
N LEU A 234 -22.94 -1.25 10.38
CA LEU A 234 -23.51 -0.59 11.55
C LEU A 234 -22.69 0.63 11.94
N GLU A 235 -23.35 1.79 11.95
CA GLU A 235 -22.76 3.04 12.39
C GLU A 235 -23.35 3.52 13.71
N GLY A 236 -22.49 3.96 14.62
CA GLY A 236 -22.88 4.53 15.90
C GLY A 236 -22.09 3.95 17.07
N ASN A 237 -22.49 4.34 18.28
CA ASN A 237 -21.87 3.83 19.49
C ASN A 237 -22.34 2.40 19.78
N ASP A 238 -21.40 1.54 20.18
CA ASP A 238 -21.69 0.14 20.56
C ASP A 238 -22.88 0.02 21.53
N ASN A 239 -23.80 -0.87 21.17
CA ASN A 239 -24.94 -1.25 21.99
C ASN A 239 -25.31 -2.70 21.68
N ASP A 240 -25.08 -3.60 22.64
CA ASP A 240 -25.27 -5.05 22.46
C ASP A 240 -26.70 -5.42 22.06
N ASP A 241 -27.72 -4.74 22.59
CA ASP A 241 -29.13 -5.02 22.27
C ASP A 241 -29.45 -4.63 20.82
N ALA A 242 -28.99 -3.45 20.37
CA ALA A 242 -29.15 -3.00 18.99
C ALA A 242 -28.37 -3.88 18.00
N VAL A 243 -27.15 -4.28 18.36
CA VAL A 243 -26.33 -5.19 17.54
C VAL A 243 -27.00 -6.57 17.43
N THR A 244 -27.58 -7.06 18.52
CA THR A 244 -28.35 -8.31 18.52
C THR A 244 -29.56 -8.21 17.59
N ALA A 245 -30.31 -7.12 17.64
CA ALA A 245 -31.46 -6.88 16.76
C ALA A 245 -31.03 -6.76 15.27
N ALA A 246 -29.94 -6.05 15.00
CA ALA A 246 -29.37 -5.94 13.65
C ALA A 246 -28.90 -7.29 13.10
N ALA A 247 -28.26 -8.12 13.93
CA ALA A 247 -27.87 -9.47 13.54
C ALA A 247 -29.08 -10.37 13.24
N GLN A 248 -30.16 -10.26 14.03
CA GLN A 248 -31.43 -10.95 13.73
C GLN A 248 -32.02 -10.50 12.40
N PHE A 249 -32.00 -9.19 12.12
CA PHE A 249 -32.43 -8.65 10.83
C PHE A 249 -31.61 -9.23 9.68
N CYS A 250 -30.27 -9.26 9.80
CA CYS A 250 -29.39 -9.80 8.76
C CYS A 250 -29.65 -11.29 8.48
N VAL A 251 -29.90 -12.10 9.52
CA VAL A 251 -30.27 -13.52 9.35
C VAL A 251 -31.60 -13.67 8.62
N GLN A 252 -32.60 -12.83 8.94
CA GLN A 252 -33.92 -12.88 8.28
C GLN A 252 -33.87 -12.46 6.81
N HIS A 253 -32.94 -11.59 6.45
CA HIS A 253 -32.81 -10.98 5.13
C HIS A 253 -31.61 -11.48 4.32
N ASP A 254 -30.96 -12.55 4.76
CA ASP A 254 -29.77 -13.15 4.12
C ASP A 254 -28.70 -12.09 3.77
N MET A 255 -28.26 -11.36 4.81
CA MET A 255 -27.24 -10.33 4.74
C MET A 255 -26.02 -10.70 5.57
N SER A 256 -24.86 -10.17 5.19
CA SER A 256 -23.71 -10.12 6.09
C SER A 256 -23.78 -8.89 6.99
N LEU A 257 -23.06 -8.91 8.11
CA LEU A 257 -23.04 -7.82 9.07
C LEU A 257 -21.63 -7.31 9.33
N MET A 258 -21.40 -6.01 9.16
CA MET A 258 -20.20 -5.33 9.64
C MET A 258 -20.48 -4.63 10.96
N LEU A 259 -19.68 -4.98 11.96
CA LEU A 259 -19.87 -4.51 13.33
C LEU A 259 -19.34 -3.08 13.50
N PRO A 260 -19.90 -2.31 14.46
CA PRO A 260 -19.37 -0.98 14.79
C PRO A 260 -18.00 -1.07 15.49
N SER A 261 -17.70 -2.19 16.16
CA SER A 261 -16.44 -2.44 16.85
C SER A 261 -16.17 -3.92 17.08
N VAL A 262 -14.98 -4.23 17.60
CA VAL A 262 -14.60 -5.59 18.06
C VAL A 262 -15.42 -6.01 19.30
N GLN A 263 -15.81 -5.06 20.16
CA GLN A 263 -16.54 -5.33 21.40
C GLN A 263 -17.93 -5.91 21.12
N SER A 264 -18.56 -5.47 20.03
CA SER A 264 -19.88 -5.91 19.58
C SER A 264 -19.92 -7.35 19.04
N PHE A 265 -18.77 -8.03 18.93
CA PHE A 265 -18.66 -9.37 18.36
C PHE A 265 -19.54 -10.42 19.06
N HIS A 266 -19.48 -10.46 20.39
CA HIS A 266 -20.19 -11.49 21.15
C HIS A 266 -21.72 -11.34 21.06
N ALA A 267 -22.22 -10.10 21.00
CA ALA A 267 -23.64 -9.82 20.84
C ALA A 267 -24.18 -10.36 19.49
N ALA A 268 -23.50 -10.03 18.38
CA ALA A 268 -23.90 -10.50 17.06
C ALA A 268 -23.79 -12.03 16.94
N ARG A 269 -22.69 -12.62 17.41
CA ARG A 269 -22.45 -14.07 17.29
C ARG A 269 -23.38 -14.92 18.16
N ALA A 270 -23.97 -14.35 19.22
CA ALA A 270 -24.97 -15.03 20.04
C ALA A 270 -26.29 -15.30 19.30
N VAL A 271 -26.57 -14.56 18.22
CA VAL A 271 -27.78 -14.73 17.40
C VAL A 271 -27.65 -15.92 16.46
N ASP A 272 -26.56 -15.98 15.69
CA ASP A 272 -26.33 -17.03 14.71
C ASP A 272 -24.83 -17.31 14.53
N SER A 273 -24.44 -18.58 14.59
CA SER A 273 -23.04 -19.01 14.50
C SER A 273 -22.48 -19.04 13.08
N THR A 274 -23.32 -18.83 12.08
CA THR A 274 -23.01 -18.88 10.65
C THR A 274 -23.20 -17.55 9.92
N LEU A 275 -23.78 -16.55 10.58
CA LEU A 275 -23.86 -15.18 10.05
C LEU A 275 -22.46 -14.66 9.70
N PRO A 276 -22.18 -14.25 8.45
CA PRO A 276 -20.91 -13.62 8.09
C PRO A 276 -20.72 -12.29 8.84
N LEU A 277 -19.69 -12.21 9.67
CA LEU A 277 -19.34 -11.04 10.47
C LEU A 277 -18.05 -10.40 9.96
N TYR A 278 -18.12 -9.12 9.65
CA TYR A 278 -16.98 -8.28 9.31
C TYR A 278 -16.65 -7.42 10.52
N VAL A 279 -15.46 -7.60 11.08
CA VAL A 279 -15.05 -6.92 12.32
C VAL A 279 -14.03 -5.83 12.00
N PRO A 280 -14.27 -4.56 12.40
CA PRO A 280 -13.32 -3.48 12.15
C PRO A 280 -11.94 -3.76 12.74
N ILE A 281 -10.91 -3.59 11.92
CA ILE A 281 -9.50 -3.71 12.28
C ILE A 281 -8.69 -2.56 11.67
N ASN A 282 -7.47 -2.38 12.17
CA ASN A 282 -6.49 -1.46 11.60
C ASN A 282 -5.13 -2.17 11.45
N LEU A 283 -4.16 -1.51 10.82
CA LEU A 283 -2.84 -2.09 10.60
C LEU A 283 -2.10 -2.46 11.89
N SER A 284 -2.42 -1.84 13.03
CA SER A 284 -1.82 -2.21 14.32
C SER A 284 -2.48 -3.44 14.96
N THR A 285 -3.77 -3.68 14.72
CA THR A 285 -4.49 -4.82 15.29
C THR A 285 -4.39 -6.07 14.41
N ILE A 286 -3.96 -5.92 13.15
CA ILE A 286 -3.84 -7.03 12.19
C ILE A 286 -2.91 -8.15 12.71
N GLN A 287 -1.89 -7.83 13.50
CA GLN A 287 -0.96 -8.82 14.07
C GLN A 287 -1.59 -9.67 15.20
N HIS A 288 -2.71 -9.20 15.76
CA HIS A 288 -3.34 -9.76 16.96
C HIS A 288 -4.74 -10.33 16.70
N MET A 289 -5.14 -10.46 15.43
CA MET A 289 -6.51 -10.88 15.08
C MET A 289 -6.88 -12.26 15.67
N LYS A 290 -5.94 -13.22 15.70
CA LYS A 290 -6.18 -14.54 16.34
C LYS A 290 -6.42 -14.47 17.85
N GLU A 291 -5.93 -13.42 18.50
CA GLU A 291 -6.12 -13.18 19.94
C GLU A 291 -7.45 -12.48 20.20
N LEU A 292 -7.90 -11.65 19.26
CA LEU A 292 -9.13 -10.89 19.32
C LEU A 292 -10.36 -11.71 18.89
N PHE A 293 -10.19 -12.65 17.97
CA PHE A 293 -11.28 -13.40 17.35
C PHE A 293 -11.16 -14.90 17.61
N PRO A 294 -12.28 -15.65 17.70
CA PRO A 294 -12.24 -17.09 17.86
C PRO A 294 -11.57 -17.75 16.65
N ALA A 295 -10.42 -18.41 16.85
CA ALA A 295 -9.62 -19.01 15.78
C ALA A 295 -10.31 -20.11 14.94
N ASN A 296 -11.51 -20.57 15.33
CA ASN A 296 -12.26 -21.63 14.66
C ASN A 296 -13.54 -21.14 13.96
N ASP A 297 -13.78 -19.83 13.93
CA ASP A 297 -14.99 -19.27 13.31
C ASP A 297 -14.71 -18.91 11.84
N SER A 298 -15.19 -19.73 10.92
CA SER A 298 -15.00 -19.54 9.47
C SER A 298 -15.87 -18.42 8.86
N TYR A 299 -16.76 -17.84 9.66
CA TYR A 299 -17.68 -16.77 9.24
C TYR A 299 -17.27 -15.41 9.81
N VAL A 300 -15.99 -15.26 10.18
CA VAL A 300 -15.43 -14.01 10.68
C VAL A 300 -14.36 -13.52 9.73
N PHE A 301 -14.47 -12.25 9.37
CA PHE A 301 -13.58 -11.56 8.45
C PHE A 301 -13.14 -10.22 9.08
N GLY A 302 -11.94 -9.77 8.74
CA GLY A 302 -11.51 -8.41 9.09
C GLY A 302 -12.11 -7.39 8.12
N ALA A 303 -12.49 -6.22 8.63
CA ALA A 303 -12.83 -5.03 7.84
C ALA A 303 -11.76 -3.96 8.07
N LEU A 304 -10.95 -3.68 7.05
CA LEU A 304 -9.83 -2.76 7.15
C LEU A 304 -10.11 -1.48 6.35
N SER A 305 -9.86 -0.33 6.96
CA SER A 305 -9.76 0.92 6.21
C SER A 305 -8.35 1.09 5.65
N MET A 306 -8.26 1.34 4.35
CA MET A 306 -7.02 1.69 3.66
C MET A 306 -7.27 2.94 2.82
N ASP A 307 -7.26 4.10 3.46
CA ASP A 307 -7.43 5.38 2.76
C ASP A 307 -6.08 6.04 2.46
N HIS A 308 -6.11 6.94 1.48
CA HIS A 308 -4.99 7.77 1.05
C HIS A 308 -5.24 9.26 1.36
N THR A 309 -6.14 9.56 2.30
CA THR A 309 -6.64 10.92 2.55
C THR A 309 -6.87 11.26 4.03
N SER A 310 -6.58 10.35 4.96
CA SER A 310 -6.84 10.56 6.41
C SER A 310 -5.73 11.27 7.17
N THR A 311 -4.50 11.33 6.67
CA THR A 311 -3.41 12.00 7.40
C THR A 311 -2.91 13.25 6.69
N VAL A 312 -2.34 14.17 7.48
CA VAL A 312 -1.69 15.38 6.93
C VAL A 312 -0.56 15.01 5.97
N ALA A 313 0.16 13.92 6.22
CA ALA A 313 1.23 13.46 5.34
C ALA A 313 0.70 12.98 3.98
N ASP A 314 -0.54 12.51 3.93
CA ASP A 314 -1.18 12.03 2.71
C ASP A 314 -1.70 13.16 1.83
N ILE A 315 -2.21 14.24 2.43
CA ILE A 315 -2.96 15.29 1.72
C ILE A 315 -2.19 16.60 1.51
N ALA A 316 -1.21 16.90 2.38
CA ALA A 316 -0.59 18.23 2.41
C ALA A 316 0.18 18.54 1.12
N SER A 317 -0.10 19.71 0.55
CA SER A 317 0.47 20.16 -0.73
C SER A 317 0.35 21.68 -0.86
N SER A 318 1.39 22.35 -1.35
CA SER A 318 1.40 23.82 -1.47
C SER A 318 1.49 24.31 -2.91
N THR A 319 1.86 23.43 -3.85
CA THR A 319 2.04 23.75 -5.26
C THR A 319 1.51 22.62 -6.15
N SER A 320 1.29 22.92 -7.43
CA SER A 320 0.93 21.93 -8.45
C SER A 320 1.94 20.78 -8.53
N VAL A 321 3.23 21.07 -8.36
CA VAL A 321 4.29 20.04 -8.35
C VAL A 321 4.14 19.15 -7.12
N ASP A 322 3.82 19.71 -5.96
CA ASP A 322 3.59 18.92 -4.74
C ASP A 322 2.37 18.02 -4.88
N ASP A 323 1.29 18.49 -5.52
CA ASP A 323 0.11 17.66 -5.80
C ASP A 323 0.44 16.47 -6.71
N ARG A 324 1.26 16.69 -7.74
CA ARG A 324 1.73 15.61 -8.61
C ARG A 324 2.67 14.64 -7.88
N MET A 325 3.57 15.15 -7.04
CA MET A 325 4.42 14.32 -6.18
C MET A 325 3.60 13.47 -5.22
N LYS A 326 2.53 14.04 -4.67
CA LYS A 326 1.58 13.35 -3.78
C LYS A 326 0.87 12.21 -4.49
N LEU A 327 0.33 12.42 -5.70
CA LEU A 327 -0.28 11.33 -6.48
C LEU A 327 0.75 10.25 -6.83
N PHE A 328 1.95 10.62 -7.28
CA PHE A 328 3.05 9.67 -7.54
C PHE A 328 3.39 8.82 -6.30
N TYR A 329 3.41 9.44 -5.12
CA TYR A 329 3.60 8.75 -3.84
C TYR A 329 2.45 7.76 -3.57
N HIS A 330 1.19 8.18 -3.73
CA HIS A 330 0.02 7.32 -3.50
C HIS A 330 -0.03 6.13 -4.46
N GLU A 331 0.29 6.32 -5.73
CA GLU A 331 0.47 5.22 -6.68
C GLU A 331 1.54 4.23 -6.20
N SER A 332 2.67 4.73 -5.70
CA SER A 332 3.76 3.88 -5.20
C SER A 332 3.34 3.09 -3.95
N MET A 333 2.51 3.68 -3.10
CA MET A 333 2.03 3.07 -1.86
C MET A 333 0.86 2.09 -2.09
N ALA A 334 0.03 2.29 -3.11
CA ALA A 334 -1.14 1.46 -3.39
C ALA A 334 -0.79 -0.03 -3.56
N CYS A 335 0.34 -0.34 -4.21
CA CYS A 335 0.84 -1.70 -4.37
C CYS A 335 1.22 -2.39 -3.04
N LEU A 336 1.56 -1.61 -2.01
CA LEU A 336 1.94 -2.12 -0.70
C LEU A 336 0.75 -2.59 0.13
N GLY A 337 -0.47 -2.17 -0.24
CA GLY A 337 -1.72 -2.55 0.43
C GLY A 337 -1.98 -4.06 0.40
N ARG A 338 -1.37 -4.78 -0.56
CA ARG A 338 -1.45 -6.23 -0.70
C ARG A 338 -0.91 -6.99 0.53
N SER A 339 0.29 -6.63 0.98
CA SER A 339 1.04 -7.39 2.00
C SER A 339 0.26 -7.65 3.29
N PRO A 340 -0.35 -6.64 3.96
CA PRO A 340 -1.12 -6.89 5.18
C PRO A 340 -2.34 -7.80 4.96
N LEU A 341 -2.95 -7.81 3.77
CA LEU A 341 -4.09 -8.67 3.44
C LEU A 341 -3.69 -10.14 3.32
N GLU A 342 -2.58 -10.41 2.64
CA GLU A 342 -2.01 -11.76 2.56
C GLU A 342 -1.48 -12.23 3.91
N TYR A 343 -0.85 -11.33 4.68
CA TYR A 343 -0.40 -11.59 6.04
C TYR A 343 -1.56 -12.04 6.94
N ALA A 344 -2.69 -11.32 6.92
CA ALA A 344 -3.85 -11.68 7.73
C ALA A 344 -4.37 -13.08 7.36
N THR A 345 -4.46 -13.39 6.08
CA THR A 345 -4.89 -14.72 5.63
C THR A 345 -3.89 -15.81 6.05
N CYS A 346 -2.59 -15.57 5.86
CA CYS A 346 -1.56 -16.58 6.10
C CYS A 346 -1.25 -16.81 7.57
N PHE A 347 -0.98 -15.74 8.31
CA PHE A 347 -0.51 -15.80 9.69
C PHE A 347 -1.64 -15.67 10.70
N GLN A 348 -2.71 -14.95 10.36
CA GLN A 348 -3.88 -14.81 11.24
C GLN A 348 -5.01 -15.77 10.88
N GLY A 349 -5.01 -16.37 9.70
CA GLY A 349 -6.06 -17.30 9.28
C GLY A 349 -7.43 -16.61 9.10
N ILE A 350 -7.46 -15.28 9.04
CA ILE A 350 -8.68 -14.48 8.97
C ILE A 350 -8.55 -13.56 7.75
N PRO A 351 -9.29 -13.82 6.66
CA PRO A 351 -9.29 -12.95 5.49
C PRO A 351 -9.81 -11.56 5.82
N VAL A 352 -9.33 -10.56 5.07
CA VAL A 352 -9.65 -9.14 5.29
C VAL A 352 -10.27 -8.53 4.03
N LEU A 353 -11.39 -7.84 4.21
CA LEU A 353 -12.00 -6.94 3.24
C LEU A 353 -11.44 -5.53 3.44
N VAL A 354 -11.04 -4.86 2.36
CA VAL A 354 -10.82 -3.40 2.41
C VAL A 354 -12.19 -2.74 2.38
N SER A 355 -12.73 -2.43 3.56
CA SER A 355 -14.11 -1.98 3.72
C SER A 355 -14.34 -0.52 3.38
N SER A 356 -13.29 0.30 3.47
CA SER A 356 -13.33 1.75 3.26
C SER A 356 -11.97 2.27 2.81
N GLY A 357 -11.97 3.47 2.23
CA GLY A 357 -10.75 4.18 1.80
C GLY A 357 -10.34 3.94 0.35
N PHE A 358 -10.98 3.02 -0.37
CA PHE A 358 -10.77 2.87 -1.80
C PHE A 358 -11.59 3.91 -2.58
N ASP A 359 -10.91 4.89 -3.15
CA ASP A 359 -11.45 5.89 -4.06
C ASP A 359 -10.35 6.43 -5.02
N ALA A 360 -10.70 7.38 -5.89
CA ALA A 360 -9.76 8.02 -6.82
C ALA A 360 -9.17 9.34 -6.29
N ALA A 361 -9.47 9.72 -5.05
CA ALA A 361 -9.00 10.95 -4.45
C ALA A 361 -7.66 10.77 -3.73
N VAL A 362 -6.90 11.86 -3.73
CA VAL A 362 -5.64 12.01 -2.97
C VAL A 362 -5.70 13.20 -2.03
N ASP A 363 -6.92 13.70 -1.81
CA ASP A 363 -7.25 14.88 -1.03
C ASP A 363 -8.59 14.69 -0.32
N ASN A 364 -8.73 15.27 0.86
CA ASN A 364 -9.96 15.22 1.65
C ASN A 364 -10.83 16.49 1.50
N CYS A 365 -10.70 17.20 0.38
CA CYS A 365 -11.37 18.49 0.15
C CYS A 365 -12.90 18.42 0.11
N VAL A 366 -13.45 17.21 -0.06
CA VAL A 366 -14.89 16.93 0.13
C VAL A 366 -15.38 17.28 1.54
N LEU A 367 -14.46 17.44 2.49
CA LEU A 367 -14.76 17.78 3.89
C LEU A 367 -14.80 19.28 4.19
N ARG A 368 -14.40 20.16 3.25
CA ARG A 368 -14.18 21.61 3.48
C ARG A 368 -15.36 22.32 4.14
N ASP A 369 -16.58 21.92 3.77
CA ASP A 369 -17.82 22.55 4.23
C ASP A 369 -18.76 21.58 4.96
N THR A 370 -18.31 20.35 5.23
CA THR A 370 -19.14 19.31 5.86
C THR A 370 -18.76 19.02 7.31
N THR A 371 -17.55 19.41 7.74
CA THR A 371 -17.10 19.19 9.12
C THR A 371 -16.23 20.33 9.64
N SER A 372 -16.45 20.71 10.91
CA SER A 372 -15.65 21.73 11.58
C SER A 372 -14.22 21.29 11.90
N LYS A 373 -13.91 20.00 11.72
CA LYS A 373 -12.57 19.43 11.95
C LYS A 373 -11.66 19.53 10.72
N PHE A 374 -12.20 19.95 9.58
CA PHE A 374 -11.42 20.08 8.36
C PHE A 374 -10.35 21.17 8.50
N VAL A 375 -9.16 20.89 7.95
CA VAL A 375 -8.05 21.84 7.85
C VAL A 375 -7.53 21.85 6.42
N ASP A 376 -7.45 23.04 5.85
CA ASP A 376 -6.81 23.27 4.56
C ASP A 376 -5.29 23.45 4.76
N TYR A 377 -4.52 22.50 4.25
CA TYR A 377 -3.07 22.49 4.18
C TYR A 377 -2.54 23.01 2.83
N GLY A 378 -3.41 23.63 2.02
CA GLY A 378 -3.11 24.14 0.69
C GLY A 378 -3.59 23.23 -0.45
N GLN A 379 -4.27 22.13 -0.13
CA GLN A 379 -4.59 21.07 -1.07
C GLN A 379 -5.87 21.28 -1.89
N CYS A 380 -6.74 22.21 -1.48
CA CYS A 380 -8.09 22.30 -2.05
C CYS A 380 -8.31 23.34 -3.15
N ASP A 381 -7.36 24.24 -3.37
CA ASP A 381 -7.57 25.40 -4.26
C ASP A 381 -7.14 25.16 -5.73
N ARG A 382 -6.72 23.93 -6.08
CA ARG A 382 -6.13 23.61 -7.39
C ARG A 382 -6.82 22.48 -8.16
N PHE A 383 -8.07 22.14 -7.81
CA PHE A 383 -8.77 21.03 -8.48
C PHE A 383 -8.89 21.22 -10.01
N GLU A 384 -9.12 22.46 -10.45
CA GLU A 384 -9.22 22.84 -11.86
C GLU A 384 -7.98 22.48 -12.68
N GLU A 385 -6.80 22.47 -12.07
CA GLU A 385 -5.56 22.04 -12.74
C GLU A 385 -5.56 20.55 -13.08
N THR A 386 -6.48 19.78 -12.50
CA THR A 386 -6.54 18.31 -12.67
C THR A 386 -7.55 17.85 -13.71
N ILE A 387 -8.55 18.67 -14.07
CA ILE A 387 -9.73 18.26 -14.86
C ILE A 387 -9.36 17.97 -16.33
N HIS A 388 -8.43 18.75 -16.89
CA HIS A 388 -8.04 18.68 -18.30
C HIS A 388 -6.60 18.21 -18.52
N SER A 389 -5.99 17.63 -17.49
CA SER A 389 -4.61 17.16 -17.53
C SER A 389 -4.55 15.68 -17.87
N ASP A 390 -3.92 15.37 -19.00
CA ASP A 390 -3.65 13.99 -19.42
C ASP A 390 -2.71 13.28 -18.43
N TRP A 391 -1.80 14.02 -17.80
CA TRP A 391 -0.97 13.51 -16.71
C TRP A 391 -1.83 13.05 -15.54
N TRP A 392 -2.72 13.91 -15.02
CA TRP A 392 -3.61 13.56 -13.90
C TRP A 392 -4.51 12.37 -14.25
N TYR A 393 -5.05 12.34 -15.46
CA TYR A 393 -5.86 11.22 -15.95
C TYR A 393 -5.10 9.89 -15.88
N ARG A 394 -3.92 9.81 -16.53
CA ARG A 394 -3.11 8.57 -16.57
C ARG A 394 -2.68 8.11 -15.18
N HIS A 395 -2.26 9.04 -14.33
CA HIS A 395 -1.78 8.72 -12.99
C HIS A 395 -2.92 8.34 -12.03
N ARG A 396 -4.11 8.94 -12.14
CA ARG A 396 -5.29 8.48 -11.38
C ARG A 396 -5.76 7.10 -11.84
N GLN A 397 -5.74 6.83 -13.14
CA GLN A 397 -6.08 5.50 -13.66
C GLN A 397 -5.09 4.43 -13.13
N SER A 398 -3.79 4.73 -13.15
CA SER A 398 -2.74 3.90 -12.55
C SER A 398 -2.96 3.72 -11.04
N PHE A 399 -3.29 4.78 -10.30
CA PHE A 399 -3.57 4.73 -8.87
C PHE A 399 -4.74 3.80 -8.53
N VAL A 400 -5.88 3.96 -9.21
CA VAL A 400 -7.08 3.13 -9.01
C VAL A 400 -6.80 1.66 -9.37
N ALA A 401 -6.07 1.41 -10.46
CA ALA A 401 -5.70 0.06 -10.87
C ALA A 401 -4.77 -0.63 -9.85
N ARG A 402 -3.79 0.09 -9.30
CA ARG A 402 -2.88 -0.41 -8.25
C ARG A 402 -3.61 -0.75 -6.96
N GLN A 403 -4.53 0.10 -6.53
CA GLN A 403 -5.40 -0.17 -5.38
C GLN A 403 -6.24 -1.42 -5.62
N LEU A 404 -6.94 -1.48 -6.75
CA LEU A 404 -7.76 -2.63 -7.15
C LEU A 404 -6.93 -3.93 -7.17
N PHE A 405 -5.74 -3.92 -7.77
CA PHE A 405 -4.85 -5.08 -7.80
C PHE A 405 -4.51 -5.58 -6.40
N SER A 406 -4.09 -4.67 -5.51
CA SER A 406 -3.72 -4.99 -4.14
C SER A 406 -4.88 -5.54 -3.34
N TYR A 407 -6.04 -4.89 -3.40
CA TYR A 407 -7.17 -5.23 -2.54
C TYR A 407 -7.84 -6.55 -2.95
N GLU A 408 -7.77 -6.95 -4.24
CA GLU A 408 -8.25 -8.26 -4.69
C GLU A 408 -7.41 -9.45 -4.17
N LYS A 409 -6.21 -9.21 -3.62
CA LYS A 409 -5.41 -10.23 -2.94
C LYS A 409 -5.96 -10.57 -1.55
N GLY A 410 -6.71 -9.65 -0.94
CA GLY A 410 -7.52 -9.91 0.25
C GLY A 410 -8.85 -10.60 -0.09
N LEU A 411 -9.86 -10.40 0.76
CA LEU A 411 -11.23 -10.86 0.50
C LEU A 411 -11.90 -10.02 -0.61
N GLY A 412 -11.44 -8.80 -0.81
CA GLY A 412 -11.98 -7.86 -1.79
C GLY A 412 -11.90 -6.42 -1.30
N TRP A 413 -12.77 -5.57 -1.84
CA TRP A 413 -12.81 -4.13 -1.56
C TRP A 413 -14.23 -3.56 -1.63
N SER A 414 -14.42 -2.38 -1.04
CA SER A 414 -15.58 -1.52 -1.26
C SER A 414 -15.15 -0.11 -1.66
N PHE A 415 -15.62 0.36 -2.80
CA PHE A 415 -15.35 1.70 -3.28
C PHE A 415 -16.34 2.70 -2.65
N ALA A 416 -15.82 3.77 -2.06
CA ALA A 416 -16.64 4.85 -1.53
C ALA A 416 -16.90 5.86 -2.65
N ALA A 417 -18.11 6.04 -3.17
CA ALA A 417 -19.42 5.38 -3.04
C ALA A 417 -19.97 5.08 -4.46
N TRP A 418 -21.19 4.52 -4.62
CA TRP A 418 -21.77 4.29 -5.96
C TRP A 418 -21.95 5.61 -6.74
N LYS A 419 -22.76 6.53 -6.21
CA LYS A 419 -23.12 7.80 -6.85
C LYS A 419 -23.36 8.90 -5.84
N LEU A 420 -23.33 10.15 -6.32
CA LEU A 420 -23.70 11.34 -5.55
C LEU A 420 -25.16 11.70 -5.79
N TYR A 421 -25.84 12.28 -4.79
CA TYR A 421 -27.25 12.67 -4.90
C TYR A 421 -27.46 13.84 -5.86
N THR A 422 -26.51 14.77 -5.92
CA THR A 422 -26.63 16.01 -6.70
C THR A 422 -26.09 15.90 -8.13
N ASP A 423 -25.63 14.72 -8.54
CA ASP A 423 -25.05 14.54 -9.86
C ASP A 423 -26.14 14.51 -10.95
N ASP A 424 -25.90 15.25 -12.04
CA ASP A 424 -26.76 15.25 -13.22
C ASP A 424 -26.34 14.09 -14.14
N ASP A 425 -27.30 13.31 -14.62
CA ASP A 425 -27.04 12.22 -15.57
C ASP A 425 -26.32 12.71 -16.85
N ASN A 426 -26.42 14.00 -17.18
CA ASN A 426 -25.68 14.60 -18.31
C ASN A 426 -24.19 14.85 -18.03
N THR A 427 -23.75 14.77 -16.77
CA THR A 427 -22.36 15.06 -16.35
C THR A 427 -21.60 13.85 -15.82
N ILE A 428 -22.19 12.66 -15.94
CA ILE A 428 -21.55 11.40 -15.52
C ILE A 428 -20.22 11.22 -16.26
N GLY A 429 -19.16 10.97 -15.49
CA GLY A 429 -17.81 10.79 -16.03
C GLY A 429 -17.04 12.09 -16.27
N VAL A 430 -17.64 13.25 -16.00
CA VAL A 430 -16.95 14.54 -15.96
C VAL A 430 -16.49 14.79 -14.54
N LEU A 431 -15.21 14.55 -14.26
CA LEU A 431 -14.61 14.67 -12.92
C LEU A 431 -14.26 16.12 -12.57
N ASP A 432 -15.29 16.96 -12.40
CA ASP A 432 -15.21 18.40 -12.16
C ASP A 432 -15.38 18.81 -10.69
N SER A 433 -15.44 17.86 -9.77
CA SER A 433 -15.40 18.12 -8.33
C SER A 433 -14.69 17.03 -7.55
N TRP A 434 -14.22 17.36 -6.35
CA TRP A 434 -13.61 16.40 -5.43
C TRP A 434 -14.53 15.22 -5.11
N ALA A 435 -15.83 15.48 -4.94
CA ALA A 435 -16.80 14.44 -4.60
C ALA A 435 -16.95 13.39 -5.72
N LYS A 436 -16.79 13.77 -6.99
CA LYS A 436 -16.88 12.84 -8.11
C LYS A 436 -15.71 11.84 -8.17
N LEU A 437 -14.57 12.14 -7.54
CA LEU A 437 -13.50 11.15 -7.36
C LEU A 437 -13.88 10.03 -6.38
N LEU A 438 -14.91 10.27 -5.55
CA LEU A 438 -15.53 9.31 -4.65
C LEU A 438 -16.86 8.80 -5.23
N SER A 439 -17.10 8.88 -6.54
CA SER A 439 -18.23 8.19 -7.17
C SER A 439 -17.71 7.14 -8.13
N PHE A 440 -18.00 5.88 -7.83
CA PHE A 440 -17.67 4.76 -8.71
C PHE A 440 -18.31 4.96 -10.08
N ARG A 441 -19.57 5.40 -10.14
CA ARG A 441 -20.29 5.68 -11.40
C ARG A 441 -19.54 6.69 -12.26
N ASP A 442 -19.10 7.81 -11.68
CA ASP A 442 -18.32 8.82 -12.38
C ASP A 442 -16.92 8.33 -12.76
N VAL A 443 -16.17 7.75 -11.81
CA VAL A 443 -14.79 7.26 -12.01
C VAL A 443 -14.76 6.16 -13.08
N ALA A 444 -15.76 5.27 -13.10
CA ALA A 444 -15.88 4.24 -14.13
C ALA A 444 -16.25 4.83 -15.49
N ALA A 445 -17.23 5.75 -15.55
CA ALA A 445 -17.62 6.40 -16.79
C ALA A 445 -16.52 7.29 -17.38
N ALA A 446 -15.68 7.87 -16.53
CA ALA A 446 -14.49 8.62 -16.92
C ALA A 446 -13.37 7.71 -17.46
N GLY A 447 -13.46 6.39 -17.30
CA GLY A 447 -12.43 5.44 -17.75
C GLY A 447 -11.24 5.29 -16.80
N LEU A 448 -11.34 5.82 -15.57
CA LEU A 448 -10.31 5.66 -14.54
C LEU A 448 -10.38 4.28 -13.86
N MET A 449 -11.57 3.69 -13.76
CA MET A 449 -11.74 2.32 -13.23
C MET A 449 -11.46 1.29 -14.33
N PRO A 450 -10.54 0.33 -14.12
CA PRO A 450 -10.36 -0.79 -15.04
C PRO A 450 -11.65 -1.61 -15.17
N ASN A 451 -11.87 -2.21 -16.34
CA ASN A 451 -13.00 -3.12 -16.53
C ASN A 451 -12.86 -4.33 -15.59
N LEU A 452 -13.77 -4.46 -14.62
CA LEU A 452 -13.73 -5.52 -13.62
C LEU A 452 -13.95 -6.92 -14.21
N ARG A 453 -14.46 -7.03 -15.44
CA ARG A 453 -14.69 -8.31 -16.13
C ARG A 453 -13.47 -8.79 -16.92
N ASP A 454 -12.54 -7.89 -17.21
CA ASP A 454 -11.34 -8.21 -17.97
C ASP A 454 -10.14 -8.43 -17.04
N HIS A 455 -9.07 -9.01 -17.57
CA HIS A 455 -7.80 -9.05 -16.85
C HIS A 455 -7.21 -7.65 -16.77
N MET A 456 -6.78 -7.26 -15.57
CA MET A 456 -6.04 -6.02 -15.37
C MET A 456 -4.72 -6.06 -16.13
N ASP A 457 -4.38 -4.97 -16.81
CA ASP A 457 -3.07 -4.80 -17.43
C ASP A 457 -1.97 -4.90 -16.35
N PRO A 458 -0.99 -5.82 -16.47
CA PRO A 458 0.12 -5.94 -15.53
C PRO A 458 0.86 -4.62 -15.26
N LEU A 459 0.96 -3.74 -16.26
CA LEU A 459 1.60 -2.42 -16.13
C LEU A 459 0.83 -1.49 -15.20
N LEU A 460 -0.50 -1.53 -15.26
CA LEU A 460 -1.41 -0.77 -14.40
C LEU A 460 -1.59 -1.43 -13.03
N ALA A 461 -1.33 -2.74 -12.93
CA ALA A 461 -1.41 -3.48 -11.68
C ALA A 461 -0.29 -3.07 -10.72
N CYS A 462 0.91 -3.62 -10.86
CA CYS A 462 2.08 -3.27 -10.04
C CYS A 462 3.41 -3.65 -10.72
N LEU A 463 3.41 -4.10 -11.98
CA LEU A 463 4.61 -4.64 -12.64
C LEU A 463 5.75 -3.62 -12.66
N ASN A 464 5.43 -2.37 -12.96
CA ASN A 464 6.40 -1.28 -12.99
C ASN A 464 6.05 -0.23 -11.92
N PRO A 465 7.06 0.49 -11.38
CA PRO A 465 6.80 1.66 -10.55
C PRO A 465 6.06 2.73 -11.37
N PRO A 466 5.36 3.67 -10.71
CA PRO A 466 4.77 4.81 -11.39
C PRO A 466 5.83 5.59 -12.16
N ILE A 467 5.44 6.24 -13.25
CA ILE A 467 6.37 7.04 -14.05
C ILE A 467 6.76 8.28 -13.23
N ALA A 468 8.05 8.51 -13.04
CA ALA A 468 8.57 9.64 -12.23
C ALA A 468 8.60 10.95 -13.02
N ASP A 469 7.49 11.31 -13.64
CA ASP A 469 7.34 12.46 -14.54
C ASP A 469 6.53 13.63 -13.90
N PHE A 470 6.29 13.55 -12.59
CA PHE A 470 5.59 14.55 -11.78
C PHE A 470 6.18 15.96 -11.85
N ILE A 471 7.47 16.12 -12.15
CA ILE A 471 8.08 17.44 -12.36
C ILE A 471 7.56 18.07 -13.66
N LEU A 472 7.47 17.27 -14.72
CA LEU A 472 7.10 17.71 -16.07
C LEU A 472 5.58 17.81 -16.24
N GLY A 473 4.78 16.99 -15.55
CA GLY A 473 3.31 17.03 -15.65
C GLY A 473 2.83 16.76 -17.08
N ASP A 474 2.00 17.64 -17.65
CA ASP A 474 1.48 17.45 -19.02
C ASP A 474 2.53 17.63 -20.12
N ASP A 475 3.68 18.27 -19.83
CA ASP A 475 4.79 18.41 -20.78
C ASP A 475 5.47 17.06 -21.10
N THR A 476 5.03 15.97 -20.44
CA THR A 476 5.49 14.59 -20.66
C THR A 476 5.06 14.01 -22.00
N LEU A 477 4.04 14.59 -22.64
CA LEU A 477 3.57 14.22 -23.98
C LEU A 477 4.24 15.04 -25.10
N ALA A 478 5.09 16.02 -24.77
CA ALA A 478 6.04 16.55 -25.74
C ALA A 478 6.89 15.38 -26.24
N PRO A 479 7.26 15.31 -27.55
CA PRO A 479 8.04 14.20 -28.09
C PRO A 479 9.18 13.93 -27.12
N THR A 480 9.15 12.72 -26.55
CA THR A 480 10.11 12.29 -25.53
C THR A 480 11.46 12.78 -26.02
N PRO A 481 12.23 13.56 -25.23
CA PRO A 481 13.61 13.77 -25.55
C PRO A 481 14.14 12.39 -25.90
N GLY A 482 14.67 12.24 -27.12
CA GLY A 482 15.19 10.96 -27.56
C GLY A 482 16.10 10.38 -26.47
N PRO A 483 16.32 9.05 -26.45
CA PRO A 483 17.12 8.40 -25.42
C PRO A 483 18.31 9.29 -25.06
N PRO A 484 18.53 9.58 -23.76
CA PRO A 484 19.55 10.55 -23.35
C PRO A 484 20.85 10.24 -24.09
N PRO A 485 21.60 11.26 -24.53
CA PRO A 485 22.84 11.03 -25.26
C PRO A 485 23.67 9.99 -24.54
N ASP A 486 24.22 9.02 -25.27
CA ASP A 486 25.12 8.02 -24.70
C ASP A 486 26.28 8.76 -24.00
N CYS A 487 26.24 8.80 -22.67
CA CYS A 487 27.22 9.48 -21.84
C CYS A 487 28.53 8.69 -21.71
N GLY A 488 28.67 7.54 -22.39
CA GLY A 488 29.82 6.65 -22.28
C GLY A 488 30.02 6.20 -20.83
N ASN A 489 31.14 6.57 -20.20
CA ASN A 489 31.45 6.26 -18.80
C ASN A 489 30.80 7.22 -17.78
N GLY A 490 29.94 8.14 -18.24
CA GLY A 490 29.17 9.06 -17.41
C GLY A 490 27.73 8.58 -17.17
N TRP A 491 26.97 9.36 -16.42
CA TRP A 491 25.54 9.18 -16.23
C TRP A 491 24.80 10.46 -16.61
N TRP A 492 23.62 10.30 -17.19
CA TRP A 492 22.75 11.41 -17.55
C TRP A 492 22.18 12.06 -16.29
N ASN A 493 22.42 13.36 -16.11
CA ASN A 493 21.84 14.13 -15.03
C ASN A 493 20.61 14.89 -15.53
N ALA A 494 19.43 14.35 -15.20
CA ALA A 494 18.15 14.90 -15.63
C ALA A 494 17.88 16.32 -15.10
N SER A 495 18.48 16.71 -13.96
CA SER A 495 18.29 18.03 -13.35
C SER A 495 19.04 19.15 -14.06
N ILE A 496 20.15 18.84 -14.76
CA ILE A 496 20.94 19.84 -15.50
C ILE A 496 20.95 19.60 -17.02
N GLN A 497 20.30 18.53 -17.48
CA GLN A 497 20.24 18.13 -18.89
C GLN A 497 21.63 17.97 -19.53
N ASP A 498 22.57 17.34 -18.82
CA ASP A 498 23.95 17.13 -19.27
C ASP A 498 24.54 15.80 -18.79
N CYS A 499 25.56 15.29 -19.50
CA CYS A 499 26.30 14.10 -19.12
C CYS A 499 27.31 14.44 -18.02
N THR A 500 27.12 13.87 -16.83
CA THR A 500 28.07 13.98 -15.73
C THR A 500 29.04 12.80 -15.72
N TYR A 501 30.34 13.08 -15.75
CA TYR A 501 31.39 12.07 -15.73
C TYR A 501 31.89 11.82 -14.31
N TRP A 502 32.06 10.55 -13.95
CA TRP A 502 32.93 10.19 -12.84
C TRP A 502 34.38 10.22 -13.35
N ILE A 503 35.15 11.24 -12.94
CA ILE A 503 36.59 11.28 -13.20
C ILE A 503 37.28 10.55 -12.04
N PRO A 504 37.82 9.33 -12.22
CA PRO A 504 38.71 8.76 -11.21
C PRO A 504 39.86 9.75 -10.98
N PRO A 505 40.27 10.03 -9.73
CA PRO A 505 41.42 10.89 -9.48
C PRO A 505 42.63 10.36 -10.26
N ALA A 506 43.30 11.26 -11.00
CA ALA A 506 44.43 10.90 -11.85
C ALA A 506 45.46 10.07 -11.05
N PRO A 507 46.03 9.00 -11.63
CA PRO A 507 47.07 8.24 -10.97
C PRO A 507 48.20 9.19 -10.59
N THR A 508 48.51 9.24 -9.29
CA THR A 508 49.55 10.11 -8.74
C THR A 508 50.86 9.82 -9.46
N ALA A 509 51.44 10.84 -10.09
CA ALA A 509 52.73 10.73 -10.75
C ALA A 509 53.80 10.27 -9.77
N VAL A 510 54.61 9.28 -10.17
CA VAL A 510 55.77 8.80 -9.39
C VAL A 510 56.68 9.99 -9.07
N PRO A 511 57.06 10.24 -7.80
CA PRO A 511 57.88 11.39 -7.45
C PRO A 511 59.25 11.28 -8.11
N THR A 512 59.58 12.24 -8.98
CA THR A 512 60.93 12.41 -9.51
C THR A 512 61.80 13.01 -8.40
N ARG A 513 62.96 12.38 -8.11
CA ARG A 513 63.93 12.85 -7.10
C ARG A 513 64.39 14.28 -7.41
N ALA A 514 64.18 15.21 -6.47
CA ALA A 514 64.77 16.55 -6.54
C ALA A 514 66.26 16.52 -6.12
N PRO A 515 67.13 17.40 -6.67
CA PRO A 515 68.56 17.39 -6.39
C PRO A 515 68.91 17.99 -5.02
N ILE A 516 69.95 17.43 -4.43
CA ILE A 516 70.54 17.82 -3.14
C ILE A 516 71.30 19.12 -3.33
N THR A 517 70.72 20.29 -3.02
CA THR A 517 71.44 21.51 -2.59
C THR A 517 70.45 22.66 -2.35
N ALA A 518 69.99 22.82 -1.11
CA ALA A 518 69.64 24.11 -0.49
C ALA A 518 69.01 23.83 0.89
N MET A 519 69.82 23.80 1.95
CA MET A 519 69.31 23.90 3.32
C MET A 519 69.65 25.30 3.85
N PRO A 520 68.66 26.10 4.28
CA PRO A 520 68.91 27.20 5.21
C PRO A 520 68.93 26.63 6.64
N THR A 521 70.04 26.87 7.33
CA THR A 521 70.23 26.60 8.76
C THR A 521 69.44 27.57 9.62
N LEU A 522 68.63 27.06 10.55
CA LEU A 522 68.06 27.83 11.68
C LEU A 522 68.56 27.22 13.00
N PRO A 523 69.05 28.04 13.96
CA PRO A 523 69.62 27.56 15.22
C PRO A 523 68.55 27.20 16.26
N CYS A 524 68.86 26.17 17.05
CA CYS A 524 68.02 25.61 18.11
C CYS A 524 67.80 26.54 19.30
N PRO A 525 66.61 26.49 19.94
CA PRO A 525 66.44 26.84 21.35
C PRO A 525 66.34 25.60 22.24
N THR A 526 66.93 25.72 23.42
CA THR A 526 67.19 24.72 24.47
C THR A 526 65.95 24.24 25.24
N CYS A 527 65.92 22.94 25.57
CA CYS A 527 65.02 22.29 26.53
C CYS A 527 65.44 22.55 28.00
N PRO A 528 64.47 22.51 28.94
CA PRO A 528 64.49 21.45 29.98
C PRO A 528 63.03 21.04 30.37
N SER A 529 62.66 19.84 30.84
CA SER A 529 63.35 18.73 31.47
C SER A 529 62.48 17.46 31.36
N CYS A 530 63.13 16.34 31.06
CA CYS A 530 63.05 14.96 31.60
C CYS A 530 61.75 14.29 32.09
N THR A 531 61.73 12.96 31.81
CA THR A 531 60.88 11.84 32.26
C THR A 531 59.72 11.52 31.28
N SER A 532 59.60 10.36 30.63
CA SER A 532 60.05 8.99 30.94
C SER A 532 60.12 8.09 29.68
N THR A 533 61.02 7.09 29.71
CA THR A 533 60.94 5.73 29.11
C THR A 533 60.42 5.50 27.67
N THR A 534 61.36 5.07 26.81
CA THR A 534 61.31 4.01 25.76
C THR A 534 60.11 3.04 25.85
N THR A 535 59.45 2.55 24.79
CA THR A 535 59.90 2.20 23.41
C THR A 535 58.68 2.01 22.49
N PHE A 536 58.90 2.20 21.18
CA PHE A 536 58.01 2.15 20.02
C PHE A 536 56.95 1.03 19.93
N ASN A 537 55.71 1.41 19.56
CA ASN A 537 55.08 0.90 18.34
C ASN A 537 53.92 1.79 17.83
N SER A 538 53.95 2.04 16.51
CA SER A 538 52.91 2.52 15.58
C SER A 538 52.07 3.76 15.93
N SER A 539 52.37 4.81 15.18
CA SER A 539 51.62 6.03 14.91
C SER A 539 50.15 5.82 14.51
N SER A 540 49.27 6.56 15.19
CA SER A 540 48.18 7.38 14.65
C SER A 540 47.35 6.80 13.49
N MET A 541 46.22 6.19 13.84
CA MET A 541 44.96 6.57 13.22
C MET A 541 44.61 7.96 13.74
N ASP A 542 44.49 8.95 12.87
CA ASP A 542 43.37 9.88 12.98
C ASP A 542 43.08 10.63 11.67
N THR A 543 41.78 10.65 11.38
CA THR A 543 40.96 11.69 10.73
C THR A 543 41.39 12.29 9.37
N THR A 544 40.61 11.96 8.34
CA THR A 544 39.71 12.91 7.62
C THR A 544 39.01 12.24 6.43
N VAL A 545 38.03 11.37 6.71
CA VAL A 545 36.90 11.13 5.81
C VAL A 545 35.66 11.00 6.67
N GLY A 546 34.93 12.10 6.85
CA GLY A 546 33.75 12.10 7.70
C GLY A 546 33.27 13.50 8.00
N VAL A 547 32.62 14.16 7.03
CA VAL A 547 31.77 15.32 7.34
C VAL A 547 30.47 15.34 6.51
N ALA A 548 30.41 14.82 5.28
CA ALA A 548 29.15 14.89 4.50
C ALA A 548 28.11 13.83 4.89
N GLY A 549 28.50 12.56 5.10
CA GLY A 549 27.57 11.48 5.50
C GLY A 549 27.24 11.47 7.00
N PHE A 550 28.14 12.00 7.84
CA PHE A 550 27.92 12.08 9.29
C PHE A 550 26.96 13.20 9.66
N LEU A 551 26.90 14.30 8.90
CA LEU A 551 25.94 15.39 9.18
C LEU A 551 24.49 14.99 8.87
N LEU A 552 24.23 14.22 7.81
CA LEU A 552 22.88 13.71 7.52
C LEU A 552 22.47 12.61 8.52
N GLY A 553 23.38 11.70 8.87
CA GLY A 553 23.14 10.68 9.90
C GLY A 553 22.93 11.26 11.30
N VAL A 554 23.69 12.29 11.69
CA VAL A 554 23.52 12.98 12.99
C VAL A 554 22.30 13.89 12.99
N VAL A 555 21.91 14.51 11.88
CA VAL A 555 20.65 15.27 11.82
C VAL A 555 19.45 14.33 11.94
N VAL A 556 19.45 13.20 11.23
CA VAL A 556 18.38 12.18 11.36
C VAL A 556 18.38 11.53 12.74
N MET A 557 19.55 11.24 13.33
CA MET A 557 19.65 10.66 14.68
C MET A 557 19.39 11.69 15.79
N ALA A 558 19.67 12.98 15.58
CA ALA A 558 19.34 14.06 16.52
C ALA A 558 17.86 14.42 16.44
N ILE A 559 17.23 14.36 15.27
CA ILE A 559 15.77 14.43 15.10
C ILE A 559 15.13 13.21 15.80
N TYR A 560 15.65 12.00 15.57
CA TYR A 560 15.17 10.79 16.23
C TYR A 560 15.39 10.82 17.76
N GLN A 561 16.51 11.34 18.26
CA GLN A 561 16.77 11.49 19.71
C GLN A 561 16.00 12.66 20.34
N CYS A 562 15.75 13.75 19.62
CA CYS A 562 14.88 14.84 20.10
C CYS A 562 13.41 14.40 20.14
N VAL A 563 12.97 13.56 19.20
CA VAL A 563 11.62 12.98 19.17
C VAL A 563 11.46 11.85 20.20
N THR A 564 12.51 11.08 20.51
CA THR A 564 12.41 9.97 21.49
C THR A 564 12.77 10.37 22.93
N ARG A 565 13.51 11.46 23.17
CA ARG A 565 13.79 11.98 24.53
C ARG A 565 12.78 13.00 25.04
N SER A 566 11.92 13.54 24.19
CA SER A 566 10.75 14.31 24.63
C SER A 566 9.64 13.36 25.10
N ARG A 567 9.91 12.65 26.21
CA ARG A 567 8.88 12.08 27.09
C ARG A 567 8.12 13.24 27.74
N HIS A 568 7.34 13.96 26.97
CA HIS A 568 6.13 14.67 27.35
C HIS A 568 5.26 14.63 26.09
N ARG A 569 4.31 13.69 26.09
CA ARG A 569 3.16 13.65 25.19
C ARG A 569 2.65 15.08 24.98
N ARG A 570 2.91 15.67 23.80
CA ARG A 570 2.02 16.67 23.23
C ARG A 570 1.07 15.90 22.32
N GLY A 571 -0.15 15.65 22.81
CA GLY A 571 -1.24 15.17 21.98
C GLY A 571 -1.62 16.27 20.99
N GLY A 572 -1.05 16.22 19.79
CA GLY A 572 -1.26 17.22 18.76
C GLY A 572 -1.17 16.68 17.33
N TYR A 573 -1.23 15.36 17.16
CA TYR A 573 -1.65 14.77 15.89
C TYR A 573 -3.05 14.25 16.14
N ASP A 574 -4.02 15.15 16.05
CA ASP A 574 -5.40 14.72 15.98
C ASP A 574 -5.53 13.98 14.64
N GLU A 575 -6.03 12.74 14.69
CA GLU A 575 -6.56 12.07 13.52
C GLU A 575 -7.57 13.03 12.88
N ILE A 576 -7.39 13.35 11.59
CA ILE A 576 -8.49 13.94 10.81
C ILE A 576 -9.62 12.91 10.94
N PRO A 577 -10.89 13.32 11.17
CA PRO A 577 -11.98 12.35 11.16
C PRO A 577 -11.81 11.50 9.91
N THR A 578 -11.57 10.21 10.14
CA THR A 578 -11.64 9.22 9.09
C THR A 578 -12.99 9.38 8.42
N MET A 579 -13.08 9.04 7.14
CA MET A 579 -14.40 8.83 6.55
C MET A 579 -15.02 7.68 7.32
N THR A 580 -15.76 8.00 8.39
CA THR A 580 -16.77 7.10 8.94
C THR A 580 -17.77 7.00 7.82
N VAL A 581 -17.69 5.86 7.15
CA VAL A 581 -18.54 5.47 6.03
C VAL A 581 -19.88 5.00 6.56
#